data_AF-A0AA38VHR5-F1
#
_entry.id   AF-A0AA38VHR5-F1
#
_cell.length_a   1.000
_cell.length_b   1.000
_cell.length_c   1.000
_cell.angle_alpha   90.00
_cell.angle_beta   90.00
_cell.angle_gamma   90.00
#
_symmetry.space_group_name_H-M   'P 1'
#
loop_
_entity.id
_entity.type
_entity.pdbx_description
1 polymer ?
#
loop_
_entity_poly.entity_id
_entity_poly.type
_entity_poly.pdbx_seq_one_letter_code
_entity_poly.pdbx_strand_id
1 'polypeptide(L)'
;MPLPDFTNPQTFPSYAALPSTTTSSPPPSEASPHYLVAQIGENMTITRPTLVLTDRNGDQFAMKFEGKIDLASRGLRKGSTAVVPWATRVEPRKEGGNGFVVVQEDMFGLVKALPAGLERVFEVWGR
;
A
#
# COMPACT_ATOMS: atom_id res chain seq x y z
N MET A 1 19.51 -13.75 -13.18
CA MET A 1 19.01 -12.40 -12.85
C MET A 1 19.21 -12.22 -11.37
N PRO A 2 19.91 -11.18 -10.89
CA PRO A 2 19.99 -10.93 -9.45
C PRO A 2 18.57 -10.74 -8.93
N LEU A 3 18.26 -11.37 -7.80
CA LEU A 3 17.01 -11.13 -7.07
C LEU A 3 16.95 -9.61 -6.79
N PRO A 4 15.84 -8.92 -7.12
CA PRO A 4 15.71 -7.52 -6.77
C PRO A 4 15.92 -7.36 -5.25
N ASP A 5 16.65 -6.33 -4.85
CA ASP A 5 16.89 -6.08 -3.42
C ASP A 5 15.58 -5.59 -2.79
N PHE A 6 14.90 -6.50 -2.12
CA PHE A 6 13.55 -6.29 -1.63
C PHE A 6 13.49 -5.54 -0.30
N THR A 7 14.65 -5.34 0.32
CA THR A 7 14.86 -4.42 1.42
C THR A 7 15.04 -2.98 0.95
N ASN A 8 15.25 -2.75 -0.35
CA ASN A 8 15.52 -1.43 -0.90
C ASN A 8 14.35 -0.46 -0.62
N PRO A 9 14.56 0.55 0.23
CA PRO A 9 13.52 1.52 0.56
C PRO A 9 13.11 2.39 -0.64
N GLN A 10 13.88 2.42 -1.73
CA GLN A 10 13.47 3.06 -2.99
C GLN A 10 12.54 2.18 -3.85
N THR A 11 12.47 0.87 -3.63
CA THR A 11 11.53 0.00 -4.36
C THR A 11 10.35 -0.38 -3.48
N PHE A 12 10.60 -0.53 -2.18
CA PHE A 12 9.61 -0.85 -1.15
C PHE A 12 9.64 0.21 -0.05
N PRO A 13 9.21 1.45 -0.34
CA PRO A 13 9.15 2.51 0.64
C PRO A 13 8.15 2.17 1.75
N SER A 14 8.43 2.64 2.96
CA SER A 14 7.42 2.68 4.00
C SER A 14 6.37 3.72 3.68
N TYR A 15 5.20 3.59 4.28
CA TYR A 15 4.14 4.59 4.22
C TYR A 15 4.64 6.02 4.49
N ALA A 16 5.56 6.20 5.45
CA ALA A 16 6.16 7.50 5.76
C ALA A 16 7.06 8.05 4.63
N ALA A 17 7.70 7.17 3.86
CA ALA A 17 8.58 7.50 2.75
C ALA A 17 7.85 7.65 1.40
N LEU A 18 6.53 7.43 1.37
CA LEU A 18 5.74 7.62 0.15
C LEU A 18 5.71 9.10 -0.26
N PRO A 19 5.76 9.40 -1.57
CA PRO A 19 5.53 10.74 -2.06
C PRO A 19 4.11 11.20 -1.68
N SER A 20 4.03 12.34 -0.99
CA SER A 20 2.79 13.02 -0.67
C SER A 20 2.27 13.77 -1.89
N THR A 21 0.96 13.80 -2.10
CA THR A 21 0.31 14.49 -3.24
C THR A 21 0.59 16.00 -3.29
N THR A 22 1.07 16.58 -2.18
CA THR A 22 1.43 18.00 -2.03
C THR A 22 2.88 18.31 -2.37
N THR A 23 3.76 17.29 -2.42
CA THR A 23 5.15 17.45 -2.83
C THR A 23 5.25 17.04 -4.29
N SER A 24 5.47 18.03 -5.17
CA SER A 24 5.66 17.86 -6.61
C SER A 24 6.65 16.74 -6.89
N SER A 25 6.16 15.52 -7.10
CA SER A 25 6.99 14.38 -7.50
C SER A 25 7.26 14.49 -9.00
N PRO A 26 8.46 14.10 -9.46
CA PRO A 26 8.80 14.15 -10.88
C PRO A 26 7.81 13.31 -11.69
N PRO A 27 7.62 13.65 -12.98
CA PRO A 27 6.66 12.96 -13.84
C PRO A 27 6.89 11.44 -13.85
N PRO A 28 5.82 10.64 -14.00
CA PRO A 28 5.86 9.17 -13.90
C PRO A 28 6.81 8.46 -14.89
N SER A 29 7.43 9.19 -15.81
CA SER A 29 8.39 8.66 -16.78
C SER A 29 9.81 8.44 -16.21
N GLU A 30 10.16 9.00 -15.05
CA GLU A 30 11.50 8.83 -14.42
C GLU A 30 11.46 8.22 -13.02
N ALA A 31 10.27 8.04 -12.43
CA ALA A 31 10.13 7.39 -11.14
C ALA A 31 10.24 5.87 -11.30
N SER A 32 11.26 5.26 -10.69
CA SER A 32 11.32 3.80 -10.52
C SER A 32 9.99 3.28 -9.94
N PRO A 33 9.49 2.10 -10.32
CA PRO A 33 8.25 1.59 -9.76
C PRO A 33 8.43 1.28 -8.26
N HIS A 34 7.67 1.97 -7.41
CA HIS A 34 7.65 1.72 -5.96
C HIS A 34 6.43 0.86 -5.61
N TYR A 35 6.59 -0.03 -4.64
CA TYR A 35 5.57 -0.97 -4.19
C TYR A 35 5.39 -0.80 -2.67
N LEU A 36 4.25 -0.25 -2.28
CA LEU A 36 3.87 -0.20 -0.88
C LEU A 36 3.40 -1.58 -0.44
N VAL A 37 4.04 -2.14 0.59
CA VAL A 37 3.70 -3.44 1.15
C VAL A 37 3.21 -3.22 2.57
N ALA A 38 1.95 -3.53 2.82
CA ALA A 38 1.35 -3.30 4.12
C ALA A 38 0.34 -4.40 4.48
N GLN A 39 0.30 -4.77 5.76
CA GLN A 39 -0.59 -5.80 6.27
C GLN A 39 -1.97 -5.22 6.57
N ILE A 40 -3.02 -5.88 6.12
CA ILE A 40 -4.39 -5.47 6.36
C ILE A 40 -4.77 -5.82 7.80
N GLY A 41 -4.98 -4.80 8.63
CA GLY A 41 -5.45 -4.94 10.00
C GLY A 41 -6.98 -4.95 10.10
N GLU A 42 -7.65 -4.04 9.39
CA GLU A 42 -9.10 -3.86 9.49
C GLU A 42 -9.72 -3.45 8.15
N ASN A 43 -10.99 -3.79 7.94
CA ASN A 43 -11.76 -3.41 6.77
C ASN A 43 -12.94 -2.51 7.18
N MET A 44 -12.86 -1.23 6.83
CA MET A 44 -13.95 -0.27 7.04
C MET A 44 -14.67 -0.02 5.73
N THR A 45 -15.79 -0.69 5.52
CA THR A 45 -16.56 -0.64 4.26
C THR A 45 -17.95 -0.01 4.48
N ILE A 46 -18.03 1.14 5.16
CA ILE A 46 -19.34 1.76 5.49
C ILE A 46 -19.94 2.50 4.28
N THR A 47 -19.14 3.28 3.56
CA THR A 47 -19.59 4.05 2.37
C THR A 47 -18.63 3.97 1.20
N ARG A 48 -17.34 3.74 1.48
CA ARG A 48 -16.30 3.48 0.49
C ARG A 48 -15.39 2.35 0.99
N PRO A 49 -14.87 1.48 0.11
CA PRO A 49 -13.93 0.45 0.50
C PRO A 49 -12.67 1.10 1.06
N THR A 50 -12.49 1.01 2.38
CA THR A 50 -11.34 1.52 3.09
C THR A 50 -10.72 0.37 3.90
N LEU A 51 -9.42 0.18 3.76
CA LEU A 51 -8.65 -0.78 4.53
C LEU A 51 -7.73 -0.03 5.48
N VAL A 52 -7.65 -0.47 6.73
CA VAL A 52 -6.59 -0.05 7.65
C VAL A 52 -5.45 -1.02 7.48
N LEU A 53 -4.29 -0.49 7.08
CA LEU A 53 -3.08 -1.27 6.85
C LEU A 53 -1.96 -0.83 7.78
N THR A 54 -1.07 -1.75 8.09
CA THR A 54 0.16 -1.53 8.85
C THR A 54 1.34 -1.75 7.92
N ASP A 55 2.17 -0.74 7.76
CA ASP A 55 3.39 -0.81 6.96
C ASP A 55 4.45 -1.75 7.57
N ARG A 56 5.52 -2.05 6.84
CA ARG A 56 6.71 -2.74 7.37
C ARG A 56 7.33 -2.05 8.58
N ASN A 57 7.13 -0.74 8.73
CA ASN A 57 7.65 0.04 9.85
C ASN A 57 6.72 0.05 11.08
N GLY A 58 5.57 -0.63 11.01
CA GLY A 58 4.55 -0.62 12.07
C GLY A 58 3.60 0.58 12.03
N ASP A 59 3.77 1.49 11.08
CA ASP A 59 2.90 2.64 10.87
C ASP A 59 1.52 2.21 10.35
N GLN A 60 0.47 2.51 11.10
CA GLN A 60 -0.92 2.28 10.66
C GLN A 60 -1.45 3.45 9.84
N PHE A 61 -2.03 3.14 8.68
CA PHE A 61 -2.63 4.11 7.79
C PHE A 61 -3.88 3.54 7.12
N ALA A 62 -4.74 4.44 6.63
CA ALA A 62 -5.92 4.05 5.88
C ALA A 62 -5.61 4.02 4.38
N MET A 63 -6.13 3.04 3.66
CA MET A 63 -6.10 2.97 2.21
C MET A 63 -7.53 2.97 1.70
N LYS A 64 -7.83 3.96 0.88
CA LYS A 64 -9.15 4.18 0.31
C LYS A 64 -9.12 3.80 -1.16
N PHE A 65 -10.07 2.99 -1.58
CA PHE A 65 -10.28 2.65 -2.98
C PHE A 65 -11.34 3.60 -3.56
N GLU A 66 -10.99 4.31 -4.63
CA GLU A 66 -11.91 5.17 -5.37
C GLU A 66 -12.73 4.35 -6.36
N GLY A 67 -13.66 3.55 -5.86
CA GLY A 67 -14.51 2.71 -6.71
C GLY A 67 -15.26 1.65 -5.92
N LYS A 68 -15.97 0.78 -6.63
CA LYS A 68 -16.56 -0.43 -6.06
C LYS A 68 -15.62 -1.60 -6.32
N ILE A 69 -14.81 -1.96 -5.33
CA ILE A 69 -13.92 -3.11 -5.39
C ILE A 69 -14.36 -4.19 -4.40
N ASP A 70 -14.35 -5.44 -4.86
CA ASP A 70 -14.59 -6.59 -4.00
C ASP A 70 -13.28 -7.02 -3.32
N LEU A 71 -13.05 -6.50 -2.11
CA LEU A 71 -11.84 -6.74 -1.31
C LEU A 71 -11.65 -8.24 -1.02
N ALA A 72 -12.74 -8.95 -0.76
CA ALA A 72 -12.72 -10.38 -0.46
C ALA A 72 -12.28 -11.21 -1.67
N SER A 73 -12.85 -10.94 -2.85
CA SER A 73 -12.48 -11.60 -4.11
C SER A 73 -11.02 -11.32 -4.51
N ARG A 74 -10.48 -10.17 -4.11
CA ARG A 74 -9.06 -9.82 -4.30
C ARG A 74 -8.13 -10.46 -3.28
N GLY A 75 -8.65 -11.15 -2.26
CA GLY A 75 -7.86 -11.71 -1.16
C GLY A 75 -7.38 -10.67 -0.14
N LEU A 76 -7.86 -9.42 -0.25
CA LEU A 76 -7.57 -8.30 0.65
C LEU A 76 -8.44 -8.43 1.92
N ARG A 77 -8.04 -9.35 2.79
CA ARG A 77 -8.72 -9.68 4.05
C ARG A 77 -7.79 -9.42 5.23
N LYS A 78 -8.39 -9.26 6.41
CA LYS A 78 -7.64 -9.10 7.67
C LYS A 78 -6.57 -10.18 7.82
N GLY A 79 -5.36 -9.76 8.15
CA GLY A 79 -4.16 -10.60 8.28
C GLY A 79 -3.39 -10.85 6.99
N SER A 80 -3.93 -10.50 5.82
CA SER A 80 -3.23 -10.60 4.53
C SER A 80 -2.41 -9.34 4.24
N THR A 81 -1.38 -9.47 3.41
CA THR A 81 -0.54 -8.35 3.00
C THR A 81 -0.97 -7.82 1.65
N ALA A 82 -1.27 -6.53 1.56
CA ALA A 82 -1.55 -5.84 0.30
C ALA A 82 -0.25 -5.26 -0.26
N VAL A 83 -0.04 -5.43 -1.56
CA VAL A 83 1.04 -4.83 -2.34
C VAL A 83 0.42 -3.86 -3.33
N VAL A 84 0.72 -2.57 -3.15
CA VAL A 84 0.14 -1.48 -3.92
C VAL A 84 1.27 -0.80 -4.70
N PRO A 85 1.34 -1.01 -6.02
CA PRO A 85 2.33 -0.35 -6.84
C PRO A 85 1.93 1.11 -7.06
N TRP A 86 2.92 2.01 -7.17
CA TRP A 86 2.73 3.46 -7.35
C TRP A 86 1.81 4.09 -6.30
N ALA A 87 1.88 3.59 -5.07
CA ALA A 87 1.07 4.10 -3.98
C ALA A 87 1.42 5.57 -3.73
N THR A 88 0.39 6.41 -3.71
CA THR A 88 0.54 7.84 -3.39
C THR A 88 -0.08 8.11 -2.04
N ARG A 89 0.67 8.78 -1.18
CA ARG A 89 0.17 9.19 0.13
C ARG A 89 -0.61 10.50 -0.03
N VAL A 90 -1.80 10.53 0.56
CA VAL A 90 -2.61 11.73 0.69
C VAL A 90 -2.56 12.19 2.14
N GLU A 91 -2.23 13.46 2.33
CA GLU A 91 -2.14 14.04 3.67
C GLU A 91 -3.50 14.00 4.38
N PRO A 92 -3.51 13.76 5.70
CA PRO A 92 -4.74 13.72 6.48
C PRO A 92 -5.43 15.07 6.42
N ARG A 93 -6.74 15.10 6.14
CA ARG A 93 -7.52 16.35 6.19
C ARG A 93 -7.79 16.83 7.63
N LYS A 94 -7.51 15.99 8.63
CA LYS A 94 -7.59 16.30 10.06
C LYS A 94 -6.19 16.35 10.66
N GLU A 95 -5.91 17.41 11.41
CA GLU A 95 -4.68 17.57 12.20
C GLU A 95 -4.57 16.41 13.20
N GLY A 96 -3.53 15.57 13.07
CA GLY A 96 -3.30 14.36 13.89
C GLY A 96 -3.82 13.04 13.32
N GLY A 97 -4.40 13.03 12.11
CA GLY A 97 -4.71 11.78 11.42
C GLY A 97 -3.44 11.16 10.79
N ASN A 98 -3.28 9.84 10.85
CA ASN A 98 -2.38 9.21 9.89
C ASN A 98 -3.02 9.39 8.51
N GLY A 99 -2.30 9.96 7.54
CA GLY A 99 -2.84 10.21 6.20
C GLY A 99 -3.41 8.94 5.54
N PHE A 100 -3.90 9.05 4.31
CA PHE A 100 -4.48 7.90 3.63
C PHE A 100 -3.88 7.69 2.24
N VAL A 101 -3.76 6.44 1.82
CA VAL A 101 -3.41 6.09 0.45
C VAL A 101 -4.69 6.04 -0.37
N VAL A 102 -4.68 6.66 -1.55
CA VAL A 102 -5.79 6.54 -2.49
C VAL A 102 -5.38 5.62 -3.61
N VAL A 103 -6.23 4.63 -3.91
CA VAL A 103 -6.07 3.77 -5.08
C VAL A 103 -7.23 4.00 -6.02
N GLN A 104 -6.90 4.36 -7.25
CA GLN A 104 -7.84 4.58 -8.34
C GLN A 104 -8.26 3.25 -8.99
N GLU A 105 -9.40 3.24 -9.69
CA GLU A 105 -9.94 2.02 -10.31
C GLU A 105 -8.97 1.39 -11.32
N ASP A 106 -8.23 2.21 -12.07
CA ASP A 106 -7.21 1.75 -13.03
C ASP A 106 -6.07 0.96 -12.36
N MET A 107 -5.80 1.27 -11.08
CA MET A 107 -4.74 0.62 -10.30
C MET A 107 -5.24 -0.66 -9.60
N PHE A 108 -6.55 -0.93 -9.58
CA PHE A 108 -7.10 -2.11 -8.90
C PHE A 108 -6.57 -3.43 -9.48
N GLY A 109 -6.28 -3.46 -10.78
CA GLY A 109 -5.69 -4.63 -11.44
C GLY A 109 -4.23 -4.89 -11.04
N LEU A 110 -3.53 -3.84 -10.57
CA LEU A 110 -2.12 -3.91 -10.21
C LEU A 110 -1.90 -4.21 -8.72
N VAL A 111 -2.90 -3.93 -7.87
CA VAL A 111 -2.86 -4.28 -6.45
C VAL A 111 -2.90 -5.80 -6.29
N LYS A 112 -1.89 -6.35 -5.61
CA LYS A 112 -1.81 -7.79 -5.29
C LYS A 112 -2.04 -8.01 -3.81
N ALA A 113 -2.84 -9.01 -3.47
CA ALA A 113 -2.97 -9.48 -2.09
C ALA A 113 -2.18 -10.77 -1.91
N LEU A 114 -1.37 -10.82 -0.86
CA LEU A 114 -0.65 -12.01 -0.44
C LEU A 114 -1.37 -12.61 0.77
N PRO A 115 -1.79 -13.89 0.72
CA PRO A 115 -2.48 -14.58 1.81
C PRO A 115 -1.54 -14.95 2.96
N ALA A 116 -0.59 -14.08 3.30
CA ALA A 116 0.43 -14.27 4.32
C ALA A 116 0.65 -12.96 5.09
N GLY A 117 1.01 -13.09 6.38
CA GLY A 117 1.41 -11.95 7.19
C GLY A 117 2.69 -11.33 6.65
N LEU A 118 2.89 -10.04 6.93
CA LEU A 118 3.99 -9.25 6.40
C LEU A 118 5.35 -9.90 6.73
N GLU A 119 5.52 -10.42 7.94
CA GLU A 119 6.70 -11.19 8.35
C GLU A 119 6.99 -12.39 7.44
N ARG A 120 5.96 -13.17 7.07
CA ARG A 120 6.11 -14.30 6.15
C ARG A 120 6.40 -13.87 4.73
N VAL A 121 5.84 -12.74 4.28
CA VAL A 121 6.14 -12.19 2.96
C VAL A 121 7.62 -11.85 2.90
N PHE A 122 8.14 -11.12 3.90
CA PHE A 122 9.57 -10.81 3.99
C PHE A 122 10.45 -12.07 4.16
N GLU A 123 10.01 -13.06 4.94
CA GLU A 123 10.74 -14.32 5.15
C GLU A 123 10.84 -15.18 3.87
N VAL A 124 9.75 -15.29 3.10
CA VAL A 124 9.73 -16.06 1.85
C VAL A 124 10.42 -15.32 0.70
N TRP A 125 10.46 -14.00 0.74
CA TRP A 125 11.14 -13.17 -0.27
C TRP A 125 12.63 -12.95 -0.02
N GLY A 126 13.09 -13.10 1.23
CA GLY A 126 14.51 -12.98 1.59
C GLY A 126 15.35 -14.22 1.33
N ARG A 127 14.91 -15.14 0.45
CA ARG A 127 15.54 -16.44 0.23
C ARG A 127 16.12 -16.61 -1.17
#